data_AF-C7YXQ2-F1
#
_entry.id   AF-C7YXQ2-F1
#
_cell.length_a   1.000
_cell.length_b   1.000
_cell.length_c   1.000
_cell.angle_alpha   90.00
_cell.angle_beta   90.00
_cell.angle_gamma   90.00
#
_symmetry.space_group_name_H-M   'P 1'
#
loop_
_entity.id
_entity.type
_entity.pdbx_description
1 polymer ?
#
loop_
_entity_poly.entity_id
_entity_poly.type
_entity_poly.pdbx_seq_one_letter_code
_entity_poly.pdbx_strand_id
1 'polypeptide(L)'
;MKPNYFLPILAAAGIDALPLSSSLSDESTFGMCFSNSDCSGETPICYDYTSTCVGCTVSSNCGGFTPICDTDTLTCVACISSDDCPGPNDLCDPISMRCVGCISNAECSGSTPVCDPDSRMCVAGVISSIEEDLEEPIEEPVDEIPEQPTDEPLEEPEDDELEQPLGEPHPILDDPSELDLPPPTTDADLPSPDHPLSPDL
;
A
#
# COMPACT_ATOMS: atom_id res chain seq x y z
N MET A 1 74.66 -9.27 11.81
CA MET A 1 74.97 -7.84 11.71
C MET A 1 73.74 -7.10 11.18
N LYS A 2 73.19 -6.18 11.97
CA LYS A 2 72.20 -5.17 11.54
C LYS A 2 72.92 -4.13 10.66
N PRO A 3 72.20 -3.41 9.80
CA PRO A 3 71.96 -2.02 10.17
C PRO A 3 70.49 -1.61 10.01
N ASN A 4 69.93 -1.20 11.15
CA ASN A 4 68.92 -0.15 11.18
C ASN A 4 69.60 1.15 10.72
N TYR A 5 68.95 1.95 9.88
CA TYR A 5 68.75 3.36 10.21
C TYR A 5 67.78 4.09 9.27
N PHE A 6 66.93 4.89 9.92
CA PHE A 6 66.27 6.11 9.47
C PHE A 6 65.16 6.02 8.42
N LEU A 7 63.93 6.01 8.93
CA LEU A 7 62.82 6.80 8.37
C LEU A 7 63.19 8.30 8.39
N PRO A 8 62.69 9.06 7.41
CA PRO A 8 61.84 10.19 7.78
C PRO A 8 60.48 10.17 7.07
N ILE A 9 59.55 10.80 7.77
CA ILE A 9 58.12 10.94 7.57
C ILE A 9 57.86 12.00 6.47
N LEU A 10 56.97 11.76 5.51
CA LEU A 10 55.76 12.55 5.23
C LEU A 10 55.14 12.24 3.85
N ALA A 11 53.80 12.12 3.88
CA ALA A 11 52.84 12.38 2.81
C ALA A 11 52.67 11.35 1.68
N ALA A 12 51.69 10.47 1.85
CA ALA A 12 50.64 10.27 0.84
C ALA A 12 49.38 9.76 1.55
N ALA A 13 48.31 10.55 1.52
CA ALA A 13 46.96 10.04 1.69
C ALA A 13 46.68 9.15 0.47
N GLY A 14 46.57 7.84 0.69
CA GLY A 14 46.19 6.84 -0.29
C GLY A 14 45.05 6.01 0.28
N ILE A 15 43.83 6.48 0.05
CA ILE A 15 42.59 5.74 0.28
C ILE A 15 42.46 4.68 -0.82
N ASP A 16 43.11 3.53 -0.69
CA ASP A 16 42.89 2.41 -1.60
C ASP A 16 42.76 1.12 -0.81
N ALA A 17 41.50 0.79 -0.50
CA ALA A 17 40.92 -0.55 -0.40
C ALA A 17 39.70 -0.54 0.54
N LEU A 18 38.62 0.11 0.11
CA LEU A 18 37.30 -0.40 0.43
C LEU A 18 36.99 -1.50 -0.62
N PRO A 19 36.59 -2.71 -0.21
CA PRO A 19 36.07 -3.67 -1.17
C PRO A 19 34.74 -3.10 -1.69
N LEU A 20 34.78 -2.47 -2.86
CA LEU A 20 33.60 -2.32 -3.70
C LEU A 20 33.12 -3.75 -4.00
N SER A 21 32.23 -4.26 -3.15
CA SER A 21 31.54 -5.52 -3.39
C SER A 21 30.96 -5.48 -4.80
N SER A 22 31.54 -6.33 -5.62
CA SER A 22 31.26 -6.49 -7.02
C SER A 22 29.84 -7.03 -7.18
N SER A 23 28.92 -6.20 -7.69
CA SER A 23 27.83 -6.61 -8.59
C SER A 23 27.08 -5.39 -9.14
N LEU A 24 27.80 -4.42 -9.69
CA LEU A 24 27.20 -3.47 -10.63
C LEU A 24 27.54 -4.00 -12.02
N SER A 25 26.59 -4.70 -12.63
CA SER A 25 26.57 -4.90 -14.07
C SER A 25 26.69 -3.52 -14.73
N ASP A 26 27.64 -3.41 -15.64
CA ASP A 26 28.06 -2.25 -16.40
C ASP A 26 26.95 -1.24 -16.78
N GLU A 27 27.25 0.05 -16.56
CA GLU A 27 26.67 1.22 -17.24
C GLU A 27 25.13 1.39 -17.27
N SER A 28 24.36 0.87 -16.32
CA SER A 28 23.01 1.39 -16.07
C SER A 28 23.07 2.57 -15.08
N THR A 29 23.63 3.70 -15.54
CA THR A 29 23.71 4.96 -14.77
C THR A 29 22.38 5.75 -14.77
N PHE A 30 21.32 5.16 -15.29
CA PHE A 30 19.97 5.67 -15.17
C PHE A 30 19.11 4.42 -14.97
N GLY A 31 18.36 4.31 -13.87
CA GLY A 31 17.67 3.09 -13.40
C GLY A 31 16.56 2.55 -14.32
N MET A 32 16.88 2.43 -15.61
CA MET A 32 16.08 1.93 -16.70
C MET A 32 16.61 0.56 -17.14
N CYS A 33 15.72 -0.22 -17.71
CA CYS A 33 16.01 -1.50 -18.35
C CYS A 33 15.66 -1.44 -19.85
N PHE A 34 16.35 -2.24 -20.65
CA PHE A 34 16.03 -2.45 -22.08
C PHE A 34 15.70 -3.93 -22.36
N SER A 35 15.92 -4.80 -21.38
CA SER A 35 15.69 -6.22 -21.45
C SER A 35 15.55 -6.81 -20.05
N ASN A 36 14.95 -7.99 -19.92
CA ASN A 36 14.85 -8.69 -18.63
C ASN A 36 16.23 -9.05 -18.04
N SER A 37 17.29 -9.16 -18.86
CA SER A 37 18.64 -9.41 -18.35
C SER A 37 19.24 -8.24 -17.57
N ASP A 38 18.68 -7.04 -17.72
CA ASP A 38 19.07 -5.85 -16.94
C ASP A 38 18.42 -5.86 -15.55
N CYS A 39 17.46 -6.76 -15.33
CA CYS A 39 16.64 -6.86 -14.14
C CYS A 39 17.01 -8.11 -13.33
N SER A 40 16.86 -8.04 -12.00
CA SER A 40 17.22 -9.16 -11.10
C SER A 40 16.47 -9.10 -9.78
N GLY A 41 16.54 -10.17 -8.99
CA GLY A 41 15.87 -10.24 -7.69
C GLY A 41 14.36 -10.33 -7.82
N GLU A 42 13.64 -9.54 -7.02
CA GLU A 42 12.17 -9.54 -6.95
C GLU A 42 11.49 -8.80 -8.11
N THR A 43 12.26 -8.10 -8.95
CA THR A 43 11.76 -7.38 -10.13
C THR A 43 12.45 -7.85 -11.41
N PRO A 44 12.25 -9.09 -11.87
CA PRO A 44 13.02 -9.67 -12.98
C PRO A 44 12.55 -9.26 -14.39
N ILE A 45 11.45 -8.51 -14.51
CA ILE A 45 10.83 -8.18 -15.79
C ILE A 45 11.08 -6.73 -16.14
N CYS A 46 11.58 -6.47 -17.36
CA CYS A 46 11.64 -5.11 -17.88
C CYS A 46 10.28 -4.70 -18.44
N TYR A 47 9.68 -3.65 -17.88
CA TYR A 47 8.42 -3.11 -18.38
C TYR A 47 8.68 -2.03 -19.43
N ASP A 48 8.50 -2.39 -20.70
CA ASP A 48 8.87 -1.56 -21.85
C ASP A 48 8.23 -0.16 -21.85
N TYR A 49 7.03 0.00 -21.26
CA TYR A 49 6.31 1.28 -21.27
C TYR A 49 7.00 2.36 -20.43
N THR A 50 7.55 1.97 -19.27
CA THR A 50 8.24 2.88 -18.35
C THR A 50 9.75 2.65 -18.33
N SER A 51 10.23 1.62 -19.04
CA SER A 51 11.62 1.13 -18.99
C SER A 51 12.08 0.83 -17.56
N THR A 52 11.20 0.31 -16.69
CA THR A 52 11.54 -0.01 -15.28
C THR A 52 11.46 -1.51 -15.01
N CYS A 53 12.31 -2.01 -14.12
CA CYS A 53 12.22 -3.39 -13.64
C CYS A 53 11.00 -3.55 -12.70
N VAL A 54 10.13 -4.51 -12.99
CA VAL A 54 8.92 -4.83 -12.24
C VAL A 54 8.85 -6.32 -11.92
N GLY A 55 7.95 -6.71 -11.02
CA GLY A 55 7.76 -8.11 -10.64
C GLY A 55 7.20 -8.95 -11.79
N CYS A 56 6.22 -8.41 -12.51
CA CYS A 56 5.54 -9.09 -13.59
C CYS A 56 4.77 -8.14 -14.50
N THR A 57 4.43 -8.61 -15.71
CA THR A 57 3.41 -7.99 -16.58
C THR A 57 2.28 -8.96 -16.92
N VAL A 58 2.50 -10.25 -16.68
CA VAL A 58 1.54 -11.34 -16.88
C VAL A 58 1.77 -12.43 -15.83
N SER A 59 0.73 -13.19 -15.47
CA SER A 59 0.82 -14.24 -14.44
C SER A 59 1.83 -15.35 -14.76
N SER A 60 2.21 -15.56 -16.02
CA SER A 60 3.26 -16.52 -16.38
C SER A 60 4.68 -16.08 -15.97
N ASN A 61 4.87 -14.83 -15.56
CA ASN A 61 6.12 -14.36 -14.94
C ASN A 61 6.20 -14.74 -13.46
N CYS A 62 5.06 -15.09 -12.86
CA CYS A 62 4.91 -15.35 -11.45
C CYS A 62 4.96 -16.86 -11.16
N GLY A 63 5.17 -17.22 -9.89
CA GLY A 63 5.29 -18.62 -9.49
C GLY A 63 5.36 -18.80 -7.97
N GLY A 64 5.52 -20.05 -7.53
CA GLY A 64 5.57 -20.37 -6.11
C GLY A 64 4.26 -20.00 -5.38
N PHE A 65 4.39 -19.26 -4.27
CA PHE A 65 3.25 -18.83 -3.45
C PHE A 65 2.55 -17.56 -3.96
N THR A 66 3.07 -16.93 -5.01
CA THR A 66 2.50 -15.74 -5.63
C THR A 66 2.36 -15.97 -7.12
N PRO A 67 1.38 -16.77 -7.59
CA PRO A 67 1.30 -17.21 -8.98
C PRO A 67 0.58 -16.22 -9.90
N ILE A 68 0.00 -15.14 -9.38
CA ILE A 68 -0.82 -14.19 -10.15
C ILE A 68 -0.08 -12.87 -10.28
N CYS A 69 -0.15 -12.27 -11.47
CA CYS A 69 0.33 -10.90 -11.66
C CYS A 69 -0.80 -9.91 -11.43
N ASP A 70 -0.65 -9.04 -10.43
CA ASP A 70 -1.46 -7.83 -10.32
C ASP A 70 -0.92 -6.81 -11.33
N THR A 71 -1.67 -6.56 -12.40
CA THR A 71 -1.27 -5.66 -13.48
C THR A 71 -1.39 -4.18 -13.13
N ASP A 72 -2.12 -3.84 -12.06
CA ASP A 72 -2.24 -2.46 -11.59
C ASP A 72 -0.97 -2.04 -10.82
N THR A 73 -0.41 -2.97 -10.05
CA THR A 73 0.82 -2.74 -9.26
C THR A 73 2.09 -3.32 -9.90
N LEU A 74 1.95 -4.17 -10.92
CA LEU A 74 3.03 -4.90 -11.59
C LEU A 74 3.83 -5.82 -10.65
N THR A 75 3.13 -6.43 -9.68
CA THR A 75 3.70 -7.32 -8.67
C THR A 75 3.05 -8.69 -8.66
N CYS A 76 3.82 -9.72 -8.30
CA CYS A 76 3.27 -11.06 -8.13
C CYS A 76 2.58 -11.18 -6.76
N VAL A 77 1.32 -11.57 -6.78
CA VAL A 77 0.47 -11.74 -5.60
C VAL A 77 -0.06 -13.17 -5.50
N ALA A 78 -0.56 -13.55 -4.32
CA ALA A 78 -1.12 -14.89 -4.12
C ALA A 78 -2.53 -15.01 -4.73
N CYS A 79 -3.30 -13.93 -4.71
CA CYS A 79 -4.68 -13.86 -5.17
C CYS A 79 -5.06 -12.41 -5.52
N ILE A 80 -6.07 -12.24 -6.37
CA ILE A 80 -6.78 -10.97 -6.59
C ILE A 80 -8.24 -11.10 -6.13
N SER A 81 -8.76 -12.33 -6.18
CA SER A 81 -10.10 -12.71 -5.77
C SER A 81 -10.04 -13.99 -4.92
N SER A 82 -11.08 -14.26 -4.13
CA SER A 82 -11.13 -15.48 -3.32
C SER A 82 -11.15 -16.76 -4.15
N ASP A 83 -11.56 -16.71 -5.42
CA ASP A 83 -11.54 -17.86 -6.34
C ASP A 83 -10.12 -18.30 -6.73
N ASP A 84 -9.13 -17.43 -6.55
CA ASP A 84 -7.72 -17.72 -6.78
C ASP A 84 -7.11 -18.58 -5.66
N CYS A 85 -7.76 -18.64 -4.50
CA CYS A 85 -7.24 -19.32 -3.33
C CYS A 85 -7.50 -20.83 -3.39
N PRO A 86 -6.49 -21.67 -3.07
CA PRO A 86 -6.61 -23.12 -3.21
C PRO A 86 -7.45 -23.77 -2.10
N GLY A 87 -7.60 -23.10 -0.95
CA GLY A 87 -8.39 -23.61 0.16
C GLY A 87 -9.89 -23.42 -0.09
N PRO A 88 -10.74 -24.41 0.27
CA PRO A 88 -12.17 -24.39 -0.05
C PRO A 88 -12.96 -23.26 0.64
N ASN A 89 -12.38 -22.62 1.66
CA ASN A 89 -12.97 -21.46 2.35
C ASN A 89 -11.94 -20.33 2.53
N ASP A 90 -10.86 -20.35 1.76
CA ASP A 90 -9.86 -19.29 1.85
C ASP A 90 -10.39 -18.04 1.13
N LEU A 91 -10.07 -16.89 1.68
CA LEU A 91 -10.46 -15.59 1.16
C LEU A 91 -9.21 -14.87 0.68
N CYS A 92 -9.35 -14.11 -0.39
CA CYS A 92 -8.30 -13.17 -0.74
C CYS A 92 -8.42 -11.93 0.15
N ASP A 93 -7.41 -11.67 0.97
CA ASP A 93 -7.31 -10.43 1.73
C ASP A 93 -6.98 -9.28 0.78
N PRO A 94 -7.87 -8.29 0.59
CA PRO A 94 -7.66 -7.21 -0.38
C PRO A 94 -6.54 -6.26 0.01
N ILE A 95 -6.05 -6.30 1.26
CA ILE A 95 -4.96 -5.44 1.74
C ILE A 95 -3.61 -6.12 1.52
N SER A 96 -3.51 -7.39 1.90
CA SER A 96 -2.24 -8.13 1.83
C SER A 96 -2.07 -8.95 0.54
N MET A 97 -3.12 -9.05 -0.29
CA MET A 97 -3.18 -9.86 -1.51
C MET A 97 -2.73 -11.31 -1.28
N ARG A 98 -3.13 -11.83 -0.12
CA ARG A 98 -2.82 -13.18 0.37
C ARG A 98 -4.09 -13.95 0.68
N CYS A 99 -4.03 -15.26 0.45
CA CYS A 99 -5.07 -16.17 0.87
C CYS A 99 -5.04 -16.33 2.39
N VAL A 100 -6.17 -16.05 3.02
CA VAL A 100 -6.38 -16.10 4.47
C VAL A 100 -7.60 -16.95 4.81
N GLY A 101 -7.68 -17.45 6.04
CA GLY A 101 -8.83 -18.26 6.47
C GLY A 101 -10.06 -17.43 6.85
N CYS A 102 -9.88 -16.15 7.19
CA CYS A 102 -10.97 -15.24 7.54
C CYS A 102 -10.52 -13.78 7.43
N ILE A 103 -11.48 -12.88 7.22
CA ILE A 103 -11.28 -11.43 7.26
C ILE A 103 -11.93 -10.83 8.52
N SER A 104 -13.05 -11.44 8.92
CA SER A 104 -13.90 -11.08 10.05
C SER A 104 -14.45 -12.34 10.73
N ASN A 105 -15.12 -12.17 11.88
CA ASN A 105 -15.78 -13.30 12.55
C ASN A 105 -16.92 -13.92 11.72
N ALA A 106 -17.45 -13.22 10.71
CA ALA A 106 -18.57 -13.71 9.91
C ALA A 106 -18.22 -14.93 9.05
N GLU A 107 -16.93 -15.12 8.72
CA GLU A 107 -16.47 -16.27 7.94
C GLU A 107 -16.04 -17.45 8.83
N CYS A 108 -16.02 -17.24 10.14
CA CYS A 108 -15.68 -18.25 11.13
C CYS A 108 -16.94 -18.89 11.73
N SER A 109 -16.89 -20.20 11.99
CA SER A 109 -18.05 -20.94 12.50
C SER A 109 -17.66 -22.16 13.34
N GLY A 110 -18.65 -22.79 13.98
CA GLY A 110 -18.44 -23.99 14.78
C GLY A 110 -17.59 -23.76 16.02
N SER A 111 -16.58 -24.61 16.24
CA SER A 111 -15.69 -24.53 17.40
C SER A 111 -14.62 -23.43 17.30
N THR A 112 -14.51 -22.77 16.14
CA THR A 112 -13.58 -21.66 15.91
C THR A 112 -14.35 -20.46 15.35
N PRO A 113 -15.15 -19.75 16.17
CA PRO A 113 -16.03 -18.68 15.70
C PRO A 113 -15.37 -17.30 15.64
N VAL A 114 -14.11 -17.17 16.07
CA VAL A 114 -13.40 -15.88 16.12
C VAL A 114 -12.32 -15.84 15.05
N CYS A 115 -12.26 -14.77 14.27
CA CYS A 115 -11.15 -14.50 13.38
C CYS A 115 -10.04 -13.78 14.13
N ASP A 116 -8.88 -14.40 14.23
CA ASP A 116 -7.70 -13.78 14.80
C ASP A 116 -7.10 -12.78 13.80
N PRO A 117 -6.97 -11.49 14.15
CA PRO A 117 -6.54 -10.46 13.22
C PRO A 117 -5.06 -10.56 12.83
N ASP A 118 -4.22 -11.19 13.66
CA ASP A 118 -2.78 -11.30 13.45
C ASP A 118 -2.45 -12.50 12.56
N SER A 119 -3.07 -13.65 12.82
CA SER A 119 -2.85 -14.89 12.07
C SER A 119 -3.77 -15.05 10.87
N ARG A 120 -4.87 -14.26 10.80
CA ARG A 120 -5.92 -14.34 9.77
C ARG A 120 -6.51 -15.75 9.64
N MET A 121 -6.66 -16.41 10.78
CA MET A 121 -7.20 -17.77 10.92
C MET A 121 -8.35 -17.79 11.94
N CYS A 122 -9.31 -18.68 11.71
CA CYS A 122 -10.38 -18.91 12.67
C CYS A 122 -9.86 -19.67 13.90
N VAL A 123 -10.09 -19.14 15.09
CA VAL A 123 -9.68 -19.69 16.38
C VAL A 123 -10.88 -19.83 17.33
N ALA A 124 -10.71 -20.65 18.36
CA ALA A 124 -11.71 -20.81 19.41
C ALA A 124 -11.83 -19.51 20.24
N GLY A 125 -13.05 -19.13 20.58
CA GLY A 125 -13.30 -17.94 21.40
C GLY A 125 -14.79 -17.65 21.52
N VAL A 126 -15.11 -16.63 22.29
CA VAL A 126 -16.46 -16.06 22.34
C VAL A 126 -16.48 -14.83 21.45
N ILE A 127 -17.38 -14.83 20.47
CA ILE A 127 -17.79 -13.61 19.80
C ILE A 127 -18.57 -12.86 20.88
N SER A 128 -17.96 -11.85 21.50
CA SER A 128 -18.66 -10.97 22.42
C SER A 128 -19.66 -10.16 21.60
N SER A 129 -20.76 -10.80 21.23
CA SER A 129 -22.01 -10.12 20.99
C SER A 129 -22.29 -9.44 22.31
N ILE A 130 -22.01 -8.13 22.36
CA ILE A 130 -22.57 -7.24 23.35
C ILE A 130 -24.09 -7.35 23.25
N GLU A 131 -24.64 -8.38 23.87
CA GLU A 131 -25.73 -8.15 24.80
C GLU A 131 -25.03 -7.29 25.86
N GLU A 132 -25.07 -5.96 25.69
CA GLU A 132 -24.94 -5.04 26.82
C GLU A 132 -26.01 -5.51 27.79
N ASP A 133 -25.66 -6.47 28.65
CA ASP A 133 -26.38 -6.76 29.87
C ASP A 133 -26.57 -5.39 30.49
N LEU A 134 -27.83 -4.98 30.53
CA LEU A 134 -28.32 -3.79 31.15
C LEU A 134 -27.85 -3.86 32.60
N GLU A 135 -26.63 -3.39 32.89
CA GLU A 135 -26.20 -3.09 34.24
C GLU A 135 -27.17 -2.02 34.70
N GLU A 136 -28.26 -2.47 35.34
CA GLU A 136 -29.22 -1.60 35.97
C GLU A 136 -28.39 -0.63 36.82
N PRO A 137 -28.55 0.69 36.62
CA PRO A 137 -27.79 1.65 37.41
C PRO A 137 -28.18 1.41 38.86
N ILE A 138 -27.24 0.89 39.64
CA ILE A 138 -27.33 0.90 41.09
C ILE A 138 -27.48 2.37 41.51
N GLU A 139 -28.69 2.75 41.90
CA GLU A 139 -28.92 4.03 42.55
C GLU A 139 -28.14 4.06 43.86
N GLU A 140 -26.92 4.56 43.82
CA GLU A 140 -26.18 4.96 45.01
C GLU A 140 -26.91 6.16 45.63
N PRO A 141 -27.27 6.13 46.94
CA PRO A 141 -27.87 7.28 47.60
C PRO A 141 -26.85 8.43 47.67
N VAL A 142 -27.26 9.58 47.15
CA VAL A 142 -26.49 10.83 47.22
C VAL A 142 -26.42 11.30 48.68
N ASP A 143 -25.34 10.93 49.37
CA ASP A 143 -24.98 11.56 50.64
C ASP A 143 -24.44 12.97 50.35
N GLU A 144 -25.32 13.93 50.63
CA GLU A 144 -25.14 15.37 50.60
C GLU A 144 -23.97 15.79 51.52
N ILE A 145 -22.86 16.23 50.93
CA ILE A 145 -21.78 16.92 51.66
C ILE A 145 -21.88 18.42 51.36
N PRO A 146 -21.91 19.30 52.38
CA PRO A 146 -22.31 20.69 52.21
C PRO A 146 -21.22 21.52 51.52
N GLU A 147 -21.67 22.43 50.67
CA GLU A 147 -20.88 23.52 50.09
C GLU A 147 -20.08 24.26 51.18
N GLN A 148 -18.79 24.51 50.94
CA GLN A 148 -18.13 25.68 51.50
C GLN A 148 -17.29 26.38 50.41
N PRO A 149 -17.46 27.71 50.27
CA PRO A 149 -16.79 28.52 49.28
C PRO A 149 -15.47 29.04 49.83
N THR A 150 -14.44 29.08 49.00
CA THR A 150 -13.33 30.02 49.16
C THR A 150 -12.86 30.45 47.79
N ASP A 151 -13.29 31.65 47.42
CA ASP A 151 -12.59 32.56 46.53
C ASP A 151 -11.09 32.59 46.86
N GLU A 152 -10.22 32.45 45.87
CA GLU A 152 -8.91 33.12 45.80
C GLU A 152 -8.39 33.08 44.34
N PRO A 153 -7.52 34.03 43.94
CA PRO A 153 -7.77 34.87 42.78
C PRO A 153 -6.98 34.41 41.55
N LEU A 154 -7.50 34.87 40.41
CA LEU A 154 -6.91 34.87 39.09
C LEU A 154 -5.45 35.38 39.09
N GLU A 155 -4.51 34.54 38.69
CA GLU A 155 -3.31 35.00 37.98
C GLU A 155 -3.50 34.67 36.50
N GLU A 156 -3.73 35.73 35.72
CA GLU A 156 -3.73 35.72 34.26
C GLU A 156 -2.27 35.68 33.77
N PRO A 157 -1.86 34.72 32.92
CA PRO A 157 -0.70 34.93 32.07
C PRO A 157 -1.12 35.78 30.87
N GLU A 158 -0.49 36.94 30.81
CA GLU A 158 -0.52 37.95 29.76
C GLU A 158 -0.09 37.36 28.41
N ASP A 159 -0.87 37.69 27.38
CA ASP A 159 -0.49 37.95 25.98
C ASP A 159 0.60 37.10 25.31
N ASP A 160 0.19 36.25 24.37
CA ASP A 160 0.92 36.12 23.10
C ASP A 160 -0.10 35.94 21.95
N GLU A 161 -0.65 37.07 21.52
CA GLU A 161 -1.32 37.23 20.23
C GLU A 161 -0.34 36.90 19.09
N LEU A 162 -0.26 35.64 18.67
CA LEU A 162 0.07 35.37 17.28
C LEU A 162 -1.20 35.57 16.45
N GLU A 163 -1.40 36.82 16.05
CA GLU A 163 -2.19 37.18 14.88
C GLU A 163 -1.77 36.28 13.71
N GLN A 164 -2.59 35.28 13.39
CA GLN A 164 -2.62 34.75 12.04
C GLN A 164 -3.48 35.71 11.24
N PRO A 165 -2.92 36.50 10.31
CA PRO A 165 -3.74 37.34 9.46
C PRO A 165 -4.65 36.41 8.65
N LEU A 166 -5.96 36.65 8.79
CA LEU A 166 -6.98 36.24 7.83
C LEU A 166 -6.51 36.70 6.45
N GLY A 167 -5.85 35.82 5.72
CA GLY A 167 -5.56 35.99 4.31
C GLY A 167 -6.89 36.17 3.58
N GLU A 168 -7.00 37.28 2.87
CA GLU A 168 -8.12 37.70 2.05
C GLU A 168 -8.89 36.53 1.38
N PRO A 169 -10.23 36.66 1.23
CA PRO A 169 -10.95 35.82 0.29
C PRO A 169 -10.36 36.05 -1.11
N HIS A 170 -9.81 34.98 -1.69
CA HIS A 170 -9.36 35.00 -3.07
C HIS A 170 -10.51 35.51 -3.96
N PRO A 171 -10.24 36.48 -4.87
CA PRO A 171 -11.24 36.94 -5.80
C PRO A 171 -11.63 35.78 -6.71
N ILE A 172 -12.95 35.58 -6.80
CA ILE A 172 -13.63 34.83 -7.84
C ILE A 172 -13.10 35.37 -9.18
N LEU A 173 -12.20 34.62 -9.81
CA LEU A 173 -11.96 34.76 -11.23
C LEU A 173 -13.11 34.06 -11.92
N ASP A 174 -14.13 34.85 -12.25
CA ASP A 174 -14.92 34.64 -13.45
C ASP A 174 -13.95 34.43 -14.63
N ASP A 175 -13.71 33.17 -15.00
CA ASP A 175 -13.15 32.83 -16.30
C ASP A 175 -14.29 32.29 -17.19
N PRO A 176 -14.85 33.13 -18.08
CA PRO A 176 -15.75 32.70 -19.12
C PRO A 176 -14.90 32.17 -20.28
N SER A 177 -14.46 30.92 -20.17
CA SER A 177 -13.97 30.16 -21.31
C SER A 177 -14.98 29.08 -21.66
N GLU A 178 -16.02 29.51 -22.38
CA GLU A 178 -16.77 28.67 -23.31
C GLU A 178 -15.76 27.99 -24.25
N LEU A 179 -15.43 26.73 -23.95
CA LEU A 179 -14.97 25.80 -24.98
C LEU A 179 -16.16 24.97 -25.42
N ASP A 180 -16.79 25.47 -26.47
CA ASP A 180 -17.60 24.74 -27.46
C ASP A 180 -16.94 23.37 -27.74
N LEU A 181 -17.43 22.31 -27.09
CA LEU A 181 -17.23 20.94 -27.54
C LEU A 181 -18.46 20.55 -28.37
N PRO A 182 -18.32 20.27 -29.68
CA PRO A 182 -19.41 19.72 -30.46
C PRO A 182 -19.81 18.34 -29.91
N PRO A 183 -21.08 17.92 -30.07
CA PRO A 183 -21.54 16.63 -29.58
C PRO A 183 -20.75 15.49 -30.23
N PRO A 184 -20.52 14.37 -29.52
CA PRO A 184 -19.98 13.17 -30.15
C PRO A 184 -21.00 12.71 -31.21
N THR A 185 -20.62 12.83 -32.48
CA THR A 185 -21.30 12.09 -33.55
C THR A 185 -21.11 10.62 -33.24
N THR A 186 -22.19 9.93 -32.91
CA THR A 186 -22.27 8.48 -32.86
C THR A 186 -22.02 7.94 -34.26
N ASP A 187 -20.76 7.79 -34.64
CA ASP A 187 -20.36 6.92 -35.75
C ASP A 187 -20.11 5.54 -35.14
N ALA A 188 -21.23 4.88 -34.81
CA ALA A 188 -21.25 3.44 -34.62
C ALA A 188 -21.24 2.81 -36.01
N ASP A 189 -20.03 2.62 -36.50
CA ASP A 189 -19.66 1.67 -37.55
C ASP A 189 -20.22 0.28 -37.15
N LEU A 190 -21.42 -0.03 -37.64
CA LEU A 190 -21.97 -1.38 -37.60
C LEU A 190 -21.36 -2.18 -38.76
N PRO A 191 -20.53 -3.21 -38.52
CA PRO A 191 -20.24 -4.17 -39.56
C PRO A 191 -21.54 -4.88 -39.96
N SER A 192 -21.86 -4.82 -41.25
CA SER A 192 -23.01 -5.49 -41.85
C SER A 192 -22.95 -7.01 -41.61
N PRO A 193 -24.08 -7.66 -41.28
CA PRO A 193 -24.11 -9.11 -41.15
C PRO A 193 -24.07 -9.81 -42.51
N ASP A 194 -23.16 -10.78 -42.59
CA ASP A 194 -23.25 -12.02 -43.37
C ASP A 194 -23.60 -11.91 -44.87
N HIS A 195 -22.57 -11.99 -45.70
CA HIS A 195 -22.69 -12.49 -47.06
C HIS A 195 -22.67 -14.02 -47.03
N PRO A 196 -23.73 -14.75 -47.44
CA PRO A 196 -23.68 -16.19 -47.51
C PRO A 196 -22.77 -16.61 -48.68
N LEU A 197 -21.71 -17.36 -48.37
CA LEU A 197 -20.95 -18.12 -49.36
C LEU A 197 -21.89 -19.08 -50.07
N SER A 198 -22.15 -18.83 -51.35
CA SER A 198 -22.70 -19.87 -52.24
C SER A 198 -21.64 -20.95 -52.46
N PRO A 199 -22.03 -22.24 -52.54
CA PRO A 199 -21.12 -23.32 -52.88
C PRO A 199 -21.14 -23.52 -54.40
N ASP A 200 -20.00 -23.43 -55.07
CA ASP A 200 -19.89 -23.93 -56.44
C ASP A 200 -18.51 -24.56 -56.70
N LEU A 201 -18.60 -25.88 -56.94
CA LEU A 201 -17.74 -26.79 -57.71
C LEU A 201 -16.24 -26.89 -57.41
#